data_AF-A0A382IYG5-F1
#
_entry.id   AF-A0A382IYG5-F1
#
_cell.length_a   1.000
_cell.length_b   1.000
_cell.length_c   1.000
_cell.angle_alpha   90.00
_cell.angle_beta   90.00
_cell.angle_gamma   90.00
#
_symmetry.space_group_name_H-M   'P 1'
#
loop_
_entity.id
_entity.type
_entity.pdbx_description
1 polymer ?
#
loop_
_entity_poly.entity_id
_entity_poly.type
_entity_poly.pdbx_seq_one_letter_code
_entity_poly.pdbx_strand_id
1 'polypeptide(L)'
;MDRSENRMRQTLKRLDSIFPDLTPAPLKQFIIQSWSGELLQPWQFAHTTFDSIRISPAAILIDSRVYGNATHLHESIHLTQSFVGAANELEAYGLNIRSDPRFLILNFPYFADMVTEFFLPEFPKILDRFFARPIREDLNIPKEVQWFLMPFDDESLKKLKEQIKKMEPILQEEERLNHQFPIEAAYLGEQTRDMSLLLDIAAAKLLPLPDLKEMESEREEAFSILEQQFNKLDNTRLGYKIDRKREALMILTYKMNIRDPRLRLSLYFHFLKNRYVGPDGEVNLKVVNEEDLKKFVQEKRLQVKRMMKSKNFTEIERQGAHKMLKDATSQ
;
A
#
# COMPACT_ATOMS: atom_id res chain seq x y z
N MET A 1 22.48 -0.38 -23.04
CA MET A 1 21.31 0.50 -23.10
C MET A 1 20.14 -0.21 -23.77
N ASP A 2 20.30 -0.77 -24.96
CA ASP A 2 19.22 -1.40 -25.75
C ASP A 2 18.45 -2.53 -25.04
N ARG A 3 19.09 -3.31 -24.17
CA ARG A 3 18.41 -4.37 -23.38
C ARG A 3 17.56 -3.84 -22.23
N SER A 4 17.96 -2.72 -21.63
CA SER A 4 17.26 -2.11 -20.50
C SER A 4 16.06 -1.29 -20.99
N GLU A 5 16.22 -0.60 -22.11
CA GLU A 5 15.12 0.11 -22.79
C GLU A 5 14.03 -0.86 -23.29
N ASN A 6 14.41 -1.96 -23.95
CA ASN A 6 13.46 -2.97 -24.41
C ASN A 6 12.69 -3.62 -23.25
N ARG A 7 13.34 -3.86 -22.10
CA ARG A 7 12.67 -4.39 -20.92
C ARG A 7 11.69 -3.40 -20.31
N MET A 8 12.04 -2.12 -20.21
CA MET A 8 11.11 -1.10 -19.75
C MET A 8 9.90 -0.98 -20.68
N ARG A 9 10.12 -1.03 -22.00
CA ARG A 9 9.03 -1.09 -22.99
C ARG A 9 8.14 -2.31 -22.78
N GLN A 10 8.69 -3.46 -22.40
CA GLN A 10 7.91 -4.65 -22.07
C GLN A 10 7.15 -4.52 -20.74
N THR A 11 7.76 -3.96 -19.70
CA THR A 11 7.11 -3.71 -18.41
C THR A 11 5.94 -2.74 -18.57
N LEU A 12 6.14 -1.65 -19.32
CA LEU A 12 5.09 -0.67 -19.59
C LEU A 12 3.97 -1.23 -20.47
N LYS A 13 4.31 -2.05 -21.49
CA LYS A 13 3.29 -2.82 -22.24
C LYS A 13 2.51 -3.78 -21.33
N ARG A 14 3.18 -4.40 -20.37
CA ARG A 14 2.52 -5.28 -19.40
C ARG A 14 1.61 -4.49 -18.47
N LEU A 15 2.06 -3.34 -17.97
CA LEU A 15 1.24 -2.44 -17.15
C LEU A 15 -0.02 -2.00 -17.91
N ASP A 16 0.14 -1.54 -19.14
CA ASP A 16 -0.94 -1.14 -20.06
C ASP A 16 -1.92 -2.30 -20.33
N SER A 17 -1.42 -3.54 -20.47
CA SER A 17 -2.29 -4.72 -20.65
C SER A 17 -3.10 -5.09 -19.40
N ILE A 18 -2.59 -4.77 -18.21
CA ILE A 18 -3.28 -5.01 -16.94
C ILE A 18 -4.26 -3.87 -16.66
N PHE A 19 -3.89 -2.65 -17.05
CA PHE A 19 -4.61 -1.41 -16.77
C PHE A 19 -4.68 -0.52 -18.01
N PRO A 20 -5.63 -0.78 -18.92
CA PRO A 20 -5.72 -0.05 -20.18
C PRO A 20 -6.14 1.42 -20.00
N ASP A 21 -6.81 1.73 -18.88
CA ASP A 21 -7.34 3.07 -18.60
C ASP A 21 -6.37 3.95 -17.79
N LEU A 22 -5.21 3.41 -17.38
CA LEU A 22 -4.19 4.20 -16.68
C LEU A 22 -3.63 5.31 -17.58
N THR A 23 -3.29 6.43 -16.95
CA THR A 23 -2.57 7.49 -17.66
C THR A 23 -1.25 6.93 -18.21
N PRO A 24 -0.98 7.02 -19.52
CA PRO A 24 0.22 6.42 -20.10
C PRO A 24 1.49 6.94 -19.44
N ALA A 25 2.36 6.02 -19.01
CA ALA A 25 3.66 6.38 -18.50
C ALA A 25 4.50 6.98 -19.66
N PRO A 26 5.10 8.18 -19.53
CA PRO A 26 5.72 8.88 -20.65
C PRO A 26 7.03 8.21 -21.11
N LEU A 27 6.93 7.31 -22.09
CA LEU A 27 7.99 6.39 -22.50
C LEU A 27 9.25 7.04 -23.12
N LYS A 28 9.14 8.25 -23.68
CA LYS A 28 10.29 9.03 -24.20
C LYS A 28 11.10 9.71 -23.10
N GLN A 29 10.66 9.61 -21.84
CA GLN A 29 11.13 10.39 -20.71
C GLN A 29 11.56 9.47 -19.56
N PHE A 30 12.26 8.37 -19.82
CA PHE A 30 12.76 7.48 -18.75
C PHE A 30 14.28 7.52 -18.63
N ILE A 31 14.78 7.89 -17.44
CA ILE A 31 16.20 7.80 -17.08
C ILE A 31 16.41 6.68 -16.08
N ILE A 32 17.41 5.86 -16.40
CA ILE A 32 18.08 4.91 -15.53
C ILE A 32 18.82 5.67 -14.45
N GLN A 33 18.29 5.71 -13.23
CA GLN A 33 19.14 6.03 -12.08
C GLN A 33 20.16 4.88 -11.95
N SER A 34 21.44 5.20 -11.75
CA SER A 34 22.49 4.19 -11.57
C SER A 34 23.27 4.38 -10.27
N TRP A 35 22.74 5.19 -9.34
CA TRP A 35 23.36 5.40 -8.03
C TRP A 35 22.35 5.75 -6.92
N SER A 36 22.63 5.25 -5.72
CA SER A 36 21.92 5.55 -4.47
C SER A 36 22.49 6.82 -3.83
N GLY A 37 21.79 7.95 -3.96
CA GLY A 37 22.06 9.16 -3.17
C GLY A 37 21.06 9.33 -2.02
N GLU A 38 21.13 10.45 -1.29
CA GLU A 38 20.24 10.91 -0.18
C GLU A 38 18.72 10.87 -0.47
N LEU A 39 18.35 10.46 -1.69
CA LEU A 39 17.04 10.28 -2.27
C LEU A 39 16.57 8.81 -2.13
N LEU A 40 16.51 8.30 -0.90
CA LEU A 40 15.83 7.03 -0.54
C LEU A 40 14.89 7.25 0.66
N GLN A 41 14.09 8.30 0.60
CA GLN A 41 13.17 8.69 1.66
C GLN A 41 11.73 8.26 1.33
N PRO A 42 10.88 7.96 2.32
CA PRO A 42 9.50 7.45 2.15
C PRO A 42 8.51 8.30 1.33
N TRP A 43 8.95 9.39 0.69
CA TRP A 43 8.13 10.40 0.02
C TRP A 43 8.55 10.60 -1.45
N GLN A 44 9.08 9.56 -2.11
CA GLN A 44 9.59 9.61 -3.48
C GLN A 44 8.66 9.05 -4.55
N PHE A 45 8.97 9.39 -5.80
CA PHE A 45 8.14 9.19 -6.99
C PHE A 45 8.38 7.86 -7.73
N ALA A 46 9.56 7.24 -7.57
CA ALA A 46 9.94 5.89 -8.04
C ALA A 46 11.41 5.58 -7.67
N HIS A 47 11.75 4.31 -7.42
CA HIS A 47 13.05 3.85 -6.87
C HIS A 47 13.90 2.91 -7.75
N THR A 48 13.52 2.60 -9.00
CA THR A 48 14.23 1.54 -9.77
C THR A 48 15.45 1.97 -10.57
N THR A 49 16.57 1.26 -10.38
CA THR A 49 17.68 1.17 -11.34
C THR A 49 17.51 -0.07 -12.22
N PHE A 50 17.66 0.07 -13.54
CA PHE A 50 17.00 -0.75 -14.58
C PHE A 50 17.44 -2.22 -14.72
N ASP A 51 18.36 -2.67 -13.87
CA ASP A 51 18.81 -4.05 -13.82
C ASP A 51 19.02 -4.54 -12.39
N SER A 52 18.96 -3.66 -11.40
CA SER A 52 19.39 -3.97 -10.05
C SER A 52 18.59 -3.25 -8.97
N ILE A 53 18.16 -4.00 -7.97
CA ILE A 53 17.79 -3.42 -6.67
C ILE A 53 19.02 -3.61 -5.79
N ARG A 54 19.59 -2.49 -5.33
CA ARG A 54 20.70 -2.54 -4.40
C ARG A 54 20.14 -2.64 -2.99
N ILE A 55 20.17 -3.85 -2.43
CA ILE A 55 19.59 -4.11 -1.12
C ILE A 55 20.55 -3.71 0.01
N SER A 56 21.84 -3.56 -0.30
CA SER A 56 22.92 -3.06 0.58
C SER A 56 24.06 -2.50 -0.28
N PRO A 57 24.87 -1.54 0.20
CA PRO A 57 26.10 -1.12 -0.47
C PRO A 57 26.98 -2.30 -0.94
N ALA A 58 26.91 -3.47 -0.30
CA ALA A 58 27.70 -4.65 -0.62
C ALA A 58 27.00 -5.71 -1.51
N ALA A 59 25.71 -5.57 -1.86
CA ALA A 59 24.97 -6.60 -2.60
C ALA A 59 24.07 -6.02 -3.71
N ILE A 60 24.15 -6.60 -4.91
CA ILE A 60 23.35 -6.25 -6.09
C ILE A 60 22.39 -7.41 -6.39
N LEU A 61 21.08 -7.14 -6.31
CA LEU A 61 20.04 -8.09 -6.73
C LEU A 61 19.56 -7.72 -8.13
N ILE A 62 19.56 -8.69 -9.05
CA ILE A 62 19.05 -8.46 -10.41
C ILE A 62 17.56 -8.77 -10.44
N ASP A 63 16.71 -7.74 -10.57
CA ASP A 63 15.26 -7.84 -10.39
C ASP A 63 14.63 -8.87 -11.34
N SER A 64 15.01 -8.84 -12.62
CA SER A 64 14.58 -9.81 -13.63
C SER A 64 14.90 -11.26 -13.28
N ARG A 65 15.94 -11.51 -12.48
CA ARG A 65 16.37 -12.86 -12.09
C ARG A 65 15.75 -13.33 -10.79
N VAL A 66 15.44 -12.41 -9.88
CA VAL A 66 14.92 -12.76 -8.55
C VAL A 66 13.40 -12.60 -8.48
N TYR A 67 12.90 -11.43 -8.87
CA TYR A 67 11.49 -11.06 -8.75
C TYR A 67 10.75 -11.04 -10.10
N GLY A 68 11.39 -11.43 -11.20
CA GLY A 68 10.73 -11.51 -12.51
C GLY A 68 10.24 -10.15 -13.03
N ASN A 69 10.96 -9.07 -12.71
CA ASN A 69 10.60 -7.68 -13.00
C ASN A 69 9.43 -7.10 -12.17
N ALA A 70 9.02 -7.76 -11.09
CA ALA A 70 7.91 -7.26 -10.26
C ALA A 70 8.21 -5.90 -9.63
N THR A 71 9.45 -5.64 -9.18
CA THR A 71 9.79 -4.33 -8.64
C THR A 71 9.81 -3.25 -9.72
N HIS A 72 10.27 -3.55 -10.94
CA HIS A 72 10.11 -2.59 -12.04
C HIS A 72 8.64 -2.27 -12.33
N LEU A 73 7.76 -3.27 -12.22
CA LEU A 73 6.33 -3.09 -12.42
C LEU A 73 5.72 -2.23 -11.29
N HIS A 74 6.09 -2.48 -10.04
CA HIS A 74 5.75 -1.67 -8.85
C HIS A 74 6.16 -0.21 -9.03
N GLU A 75 7.43 0.07 -9.29
CA GLU A 75 7.89 1.46 -9.44
C GLU A 75 7.30 2.16 -10.67
N SER A 76 6.91 1.39 -11.70
CA SER A 76 6.28 1.97 -12.89
C SER A 76 4.88 2.50 -12.62
N ILE A 77 4.12 1.89 -11.69
CA ILE A 77 2.76 2.35 -11.36
C ILE A 77 2.79 3.68 -10.60
N HIS A 78 3.85 3.95 -9.83
CA HIS A 78 3.97 5.22 -9.11
C HIS A 78 4.01 6.45 -10.02
N LEU A 79 4.41 6.23 -11.27
CA LEU A 79 4.46 7.27 -12.29
C LEU A 79 3.09 7.62 -12.86
N THR A 80 2.09 6.74 -12.69
CA THR A 80 0.73 6.96 -13.18
C THR A 80 -0.17 7.57 -12.12
N GLN A 81 0.25 7.56 -10.86
CA GLN A 81 -0.50 8.08 -9.72
C GLN A 81 -0.47 9.62 -9.69
N SER A 82 -1.60 10.21 -9.30
CA SER A 82 -1.86 11.65 -9.39
C SER A 82 -1.46 12.44 -8.13
N PHE A 83 -1.23 11.75 -7.01
CA PHE A 83 -0.79 12.34 -5.75
C PHE A 83 0.12 11.37 -5.00
N VAL A 84 0.88 11.83 -4.00
CA VAL A 84 1.80 10.98 -3.21
C VAL A 84 1.15 10.63 -1.87
N GLY A 85 1.09 9.33 -1.53
CA GLY A 85 0.57 8.87 -0.25
C GLY A 85 0.75 7.37 -0.02
N ALA A 86 0.38 6.87 1.16
CA ALA A 86 0.54 5.45 1.51
C ALA A 86 -0.33 4.51 0.65
N ALA A 87 -1.50 4.97 0.20
CA ALA A 87 -2.39 4.20 -0.68
C ALA A 87 -1.71 3.82 -2.02
N ASN A 88 -0.76 4.64 -2.49
CA ASN A 88 -0.02 4.33 -3.69
C ASN A 88 0.85 3.08 -3.59
N GLU A 89 1.49 2.89 -2.44
CA GLU A 89 2.29 1.70 -2.16
C GLU A 89 1.39 0.47 -2.05
N LEU A 90 0.22 0.62 -1.45
CA LEU A 90 -0.78 -0.43 -1.36
C LEU A 90 -1.24 -0.90 -2.76
N GLU A 91 -1.56 0.04 -3.64
CA GLU A 91 -1.90 -0.23 -5.05
C GLU A 91 -0.77 -1.00 -5.76
N ALA A 92 0.47 -0.54 -5.59
CA ALA A 92 1.65 -1.15 -6.20
C ALA A 92 1.94 -2.55 -5.64
N TYR A 93 1.73 -2.78 -4.34
CA TYR A 93 1.77 -4.12 -3.76
C TYR A 93 0.63 -5.01 -4.24
N GLY A 94 -0.57 -4.45 -4.46
CA GLY A 94 -1.70 -5.12 -5.11
C GLY A 94 -1.31 -5.67 -6.48
N LEU A 95 -0.59 -4.88 -7.28
CA LEU A 95 -0.03 -5.30 -8.56
C LEU A 95 1.00 -6.43 -8.43
N ASN A 96 1.88 -6.36 -7.43
CA ASN A 96 2.85 -7.41 -7.17
C ASN A 96 2.18 -8.75 -6.84
N ILE A 97 1.18 -8.77 -5.95
CA ILE A 97 0.53 -10.03 -5.55
C ILE A 97 -0.26 -10.67 -6.69
N ARG A 98 -0.85 -9.87 -7.58
CA ARG A 98 -1.51 -10.36 -8.81
C ARG A 98 -0.51 -10.97 -9.78
N SER A 99 0.70 -10.40 -9.83
CA SER A 99 1.77 -10.89 -10.70
C SER A 99 2.40 -12.20 -10.19
N ASP A 100 2.55 -12.34 -8.87
CA ASP A 100 3.15 -13.51 -8.24
C ASP A 100 2.67 -13.64 -6.77
N PRO A 101 2.03 -14.77 -6.40
CA PRO A 101 1.47 -14.98 -5.07
C PRO A 101 2.51 -14.95 -3.94
N ARG A 102 3.80 -15.13 -4.25
CA ARG A 102 4.88 -15.03 -3.26
C ARG A 102 4.95 -13.66 -2.60
N PHE A 103 4.56 -12.60 -3.31
CA PHE A 103 4.55 -11.24 -2.76
C PHE A 103 3.49 -11.03 -1.68
N LEU A 104 2.43 -11.84 -1.64
CA LEU A 104 1.44 -11.73 -0.57
C LEU A 104 2.04 -12.10 0.79
N ILE A 105 3.00 -13.03 0.80
CA ILE A 105 3.75 -13.39 2.01
C ILE A 105 4.73 -12.28 2.40
N LEU A 106 5.41 -11.63 1.45
CA LEU A 106 6.37 -10.57 1.77
C LEU A 106 5.70 -9.25 2.19
N ASN A 107 4.64 -8.86 1.49
CA ASN A 107 3.91 -7.61 1.72
C ASN A 107 2.74 -7.81 2.69
N PHE A 108 2.75 -8.92 3.44
CA PHE A 108 1.64 -9.34 4.30
C PHE A 108 1.10 -8.25 5.23
N PRO A 109 1.86 -7.27 5.78
CA PRO A 109 1.28 -6.29 6.70
C PRO A 109 0.19 -5.44 6.06
N TYR A 110 0.19 -5.27 4.73
CA TYR A 110 -0.82 -4.54 3.98
C TYR A 110 -2.10 -5.34 3.74
N PHE A 111 -2.03 -6.67 3.82
CA PHE A 111 -3.14 -7.56 3.45
C PHE A 111 -3.62 -8.44 4.61
N ALA A 112 -2.87 -8.50 5.72
CA ALA A 112 -3.01 -9.53 6.74
C ALA A 112 -4.41 -9.60 7.35
N ASP A 113 -4.97 -8.47 7.75
CA ASP A 113 -6.26 -8.43 8.45
C ASP A 113 -7.40 -8.87 7.50
N MET A 114 -7.49 -8.27 6.32
CA MET A 114 -8.49 -8.63 5.31
C MET A 114 -8.35 -10.07 4.83
N VAL A 115 -7.13 -10.55 4.56
CA VAL A 115 -6.89 -11.94 4.13
C VAL A 115 -7.29 -12.92 5.23
N THR A 116 -6.90 -12.64 6.47
CA THR A 116 -7.19 -13.52 7.61
C THR A 116 -8.69 -13.56 7.90
N GLU A 117 -9.38 -12.43 7.81
CA GLU A 117 -10.80 -12.34 8.13
C GLU A 117 -11.68 -13.01 7.06
N PHE A 118 -11.39 -12.76 5.78
CA PHE A 118 -12.34 -13.09 4.71
C PHE A 118 -11.93 -14.25 3.79
N PHE A 119 -10.64 -14.58 3.69
CA PHE A 119 -10.15 -15.48 2.64
C PHE A 119 -9.42 -16.71 3.16
N LEU A 120 -8.55 -16.52 4.15
CA LEU A 120 -7.62 -17.54 4.60
C LEU A 120 -7.35 -17.39 6.11
N PRO A 121 -8.25 -17.87 6.98
CA PRO A 121 -8.11 -17.70 8.43
C PRO A 121 -6.87 -18.38 9.03
N GLU A 122 -6.27 -19.34 8.31
CA GLU A 122 -4.99 -19.96 8.65
C GLU A 122 -3.76 -19.20 8.12
N PHE A 123 -3.93 -18.06 7.44
CA PHE A 123 -2.84 -17.26 6.89
C PHE A 123 -1.74 -16.92 7.91
N PRO A 124 -2.05 -16.55 9.18
CA PRO A 124 -1.01 -16.35 10.19
C PRO A 124 -0.10 -17.57 10.39
N LYS A 125 -0.65 -18.79 10.33
CA LYS A 125 0.15 -20.03 10.45
C LYS A 125 1.05 -20.26 9.23
N ILE A 126 0.64 -19.80 8.04
CA ILE A 126 1.48 -19.84 6.84
C ILE A 126 2.66 -18.88 7.00
N LEU A 127 2.39 -17.65 7.47
CA LEU A 127 3.41 -16.64 7.74
C LEU A 127 4.40 -17.11 8.81
N ASP A 128 3.92 -17.64 9.93
CA ASP A 128 4.77 -18.15 11.02
C ASP A 128 5.75 -19.21 10.52
N ARG A 129 5.24 -20.20 9.76
CA ARG A 129 6.10 -21.24 9.16
C ARG A 129 7.11 -20.67 8.17
N PHE A 130 6.71 -19.68 7.36
CA PHE A 130 7.56 -19.06 6.36
C PHE A 130 8.70 -18.25 7.00
N PHE A 131 8.40 -17.43 8.00
CA PHE A 131 9.37 -16.56 8.66
C PHE A 131 10.22 -17.26 9.72
N ALA A 132 9.82 -18.45 10.18
CA ALA A 132 10.65 -19.31 11.02
C ALA A 132 11.83 -19.96 10.25
N ARG A 133 11.87 -19.85 8.92
CA ARG A 133 12.96 -20.42 8.11
C ARG A 133 14.29 -19.71 8.40
N PRO A 134 15.39 -20.47 8.54
CA PRO A 134 16.68 -19.92 8.90
C PRO A 134 17.23 -19.01 7.80
N ILE A 135 17.91 -17.95 8.23
CA ILE A 135 18.65 -17.03 7.38
C ILE A 135 20.12 -17.07 7.73
N ARG A 136 20.96 -16.60 6.81
CA ARG A 136 22.37 -16.39 7.03
C ARG A 136 22.63 -14.95 7.43
N GLU A 137 22.86 -14.72 8.72
CA GLU A 137 23.17 -13.40 9.26
C GLU A 137 24.60 -12.93 8.91
N ASP A 138 25.48 -13.85 8.50
CA ASP A 138 26.84 -13.56 8.04
C ASP A 138 26.89 -12.97 6.63
N LEU A 139 25.77 -12.98 5.90
CA LEU A 139 25.66 -12.38 4.57
C LEU A 139 25.14 -10.94 4.67
N ASN A 140 25.74 -10.03 3.89
CA ASN A 140 25.23 -8.66 3.71
C ASN A 140 24.00 -8.61 2.77
N ILE A 141 23.04 -9.51 2.98
CA ILE A 141 21.81 -9.65 2.20
C ILE A 141 20.61 -9.56 3.16
N PRO A 142 19.64 -8.66 2.93
CA PRO A 142 18.46 -8.54 3.78
C PRO A 142 17.61 -9.81 3.87
N LYS A 143 16.95 -9.96 5.02
CA LYS A 143 16.25 -11.20 5.42
C LYS A 143 15.13 -11.55 4.44
N GLU A 144 14.40 -10.54 3.98
CA GLU A 144 13.30 -10.62 3.04
C GLU A 144 13.73 -11.23 1.70
N VAL A 145 14.91 -10.84 1.22
CA VAL A 145 15.49 -11.37 -0.03
C VAL A 145 15.94 -12.80 0.17
N GLN A 146 16.59 -13.11 1.29
CA GLN A 146 17.00 -14.48 1.59
C GLN A 146 15.76 -15.40 1.63
N TRP A 147 14.70 -15.01 2.34
CA TRP A 147 13.45 -15.75 2.39
C TRP A 147 12.76 -15.92 1.04
N PHE A 148 12.83 -14.92 0.16
CA PHE A 148 12.24 -15.01 -1.18
C PHE A 148 13.03 -15.94 -2.13
N LEU A 149 14.35 -16.04 -1.93
CA LEU A 149 15.19 -16.96 -2.71
C LEU A 149 15.06 -18.42 -2.26
N MET A 150 14.60 -18.65 -1.03
CA MET A 150 14.33 -20.00 -0.53
C MET A 150 13.09 -20.60 -1.23
N PRO A 151 13.05 -21.93 -1.44
CA PRO A 151 11.87 -22.60 -1.95
C PRO A 151 10.63 -22.28 -1.11
N PHE A 152 9.53 -22.01 -1.80
CA PHE A 152 8.22 -21.84 -1.20
C PHE A 152 7.51 -23.20 -1.16
N ASP A 153 6.59 -23.35 -0.20
CA ASP A 153 5.73 -24.52 -0.14
C ASP A 153 4.68 -24.45 -1.27
N ASP A 154 4.73 -25.40 -2.20
CA ASP A 154 3.89 -25.41 -3.41
C ASP A 154 2.39 -25.48 -3.07
N GLU A 155 2.02 -26.22 -2.01
CA GLU A 155 0.63 -26.31 -1.57
C GLU A 155 0.12 -24.96 -1.07
N SER A 156 0.89 -24.30 -0.20
CA SER A 156 0.58 -22.96 0.30
C SER A 156 0.52 -21.95 -0.85
N LEU A 157 1.45 -22.00 -1.81
CA LEU A 157 1.42 -21.11 -2.98
C LEU A 157 0.19 -21.31 -3.85
N LYS A 158 -0.23 -22.56 -4.08
CA LYS A 158 -1.44 -22.86 -4.83
C LYS A 158 -2.67 -22.26 -4.14
N LYS A 159 -2.78 -22.44 -2.81
CA LYS A 159 -3.85 -21.85 -2.00
C LYS A 159 -3.85 -20.32 -2.08
N LEU A 160 -2.70 -19.68 -1.90
CA LEU A 160 -2.58 -18.22 -1.98
C LEU A 160 -2.99 -17.70 -3.35
N LYS A 161 -2.56 -18.36 -4.43
CA LYS A 161 -2.94 -17.99 -5.80
C LYS A 161 -4.45 -18.07 -6.02
N GLU A 162 -5.12 -19.07 -5.45
CA GLU A 162 -6.58 -19.20 -5.52
C GLU A 162 -7.30 -18.11 -4.73
N GLN A 163 -6.78 -17.72 -3.56
CA GLN A 163 -7.38 -16.63 -2.78
C GLN A 163 -7.16 -15.26 -3.43
N ILE A 164 -5.97 -14.99 -3.96
CA ILE A 164 -5.68 -13.72 -4.69
C ILE A 164 -6.68 -13.51 -5.83
N LYS A 165 -7.04 -14.56 -6.58
CA LYS A 165 -8.07 -14.46 -7.63
C LYS A 165 -9.43 -14.02 -7.10
N LYS A 166 -9.79 -14.41 -5.87
CA LYS A 166 -11.04 -13.98 -5.22
C LYS A 166 -10.94 -12.58 -4.63
N MET A 167 -9.72 -12.14 -4.30
CA MET A 167 -9.43 -10.78 -3.84
C MET A 167 -9.44 -9.76 -4.98
N GLU A 168 -9.34 -10.20 -6.24
CA GLU A 168 -9.25 -9.33 -7.42
C GLU A 168 -10.30 -8.19 -7.44
N PRO A 169 -11.60 -8.41 -7.16
CA PRO A 169 -12.57 -7.32 -7.14
C PRO A 169 -12.28 -6.26 -6.07
N ILE A 170 -11.65 -6.65 -4.95
CA ILE A 170 -11.29 -5.76 -3.86
C ILE A 170 -10.05 -4.95 -4.23
N LEU A 171 -9.06 -5.57 -4.88
CA LEU A 171 -7.88 -4.88 -5.38
C LEU A 171 -8.26 -3.85 -6.45
N GLN A 172 -9.17 -4.21 -7.35
CA GLN A 172 -9.69 -3.29 -8.37
C GLN A 172 -10.48 -2.13 -7.75
N GLU A 173 -11.27 -2.39 -6.71
CA GLU A 173 -11.97 -1.32 -6.00
C GLU A 173 -11.01 -0.42 -5.22
N GLU A 174 -9.99 -0.98 -4.57
CA GLU A 174 -8.93 -0.21 -3.90
C GLU A 174 -8.20 0.72 -4.88
N GLU A 175 -7.77 0.19 -6.03
CA GLU A 175 -7.18 0.95 -7.14
C GLU A 175 -8.10 2.07 -7.62
N ARG A 176 -9.38 1.75 -7.87
CA ARG A 176 -10.40 2.73 -8.30
C ARG A 176 -10.57 3.85 -7.27
N LEU A 177 -10.61 3.52 -5.99
CA LEU A 177 -10.73 4.50 -4.91
C LEU A 177 -9.49 5.38 -4.81
N ASN A 178 -8.29 4.82 -4.99
CA ASN A 178 -7.05 5.59 -4.97
C ASN A 178 -7.03 6.60 -6.13
N HIS A 179 -7.50 6.20 -7.32
CA HIS A 179 -7.55 7.09 -8.48
C HIS A 179 -8.67 8.13 -8.39
N GLN A 180 -9.81 7.78 -7.78
CA GLN A 180 -10.94 8.69 -7.60
C GLN A 180 -10.69 9.73 -6.50
N PHE A 181 -10.05 9.33 -5.40
CA PHE A 181 -9.83 10.16 -4.21
C PHE A 181 -8.36 10.16 -3.75
N PRO A 182 -7.41 10.55 -4.63
CA PRO A 182 -5.98 10.38 -4.37
C PRO A 182 -5.47 11.23 -3.19
N ILE A 183 -6.08 12.40 -2.97
CA ILE A 183 -5.69 13.31 -1.88
C ILE A 183 -6.24 12.79 -0.54
N GLU A 184 -7.51 12.42 -0.50
CA GLU A 184 -8.17 11.91 0.69
C GLU A 184 -7.59 10.56 1.11
N ALA A 185 -7.33 9.66 0.16
CA ALA A 185 -6.69 8.37 0.42
C ALA A 185 -5.29 8.57 1.04
N ALA A 186 -4.48 9.47 0.47
CA ALA A 186 -3.16 9.82 1.01
C ALA A 186 -3.27 10.41 2.43
N TYR A 187 -4.18 11.36 2.63
CA TYR A 187 -4.38 12.03 3.90
C TYR A 187 -4.85 11.06 4.99
N LEU A 188 -5.91 10.30 4.74
CA LEU A 188 -6.47 9.36 5.70
C LEU A 188 -5.46 8.26 6.04
N GLY A 189 -4.70 7.78 5.05
CA GLY A 189 -3.62 6.83 5.27
C GLY A 189 -2.51 7.38 6.18
N GLU A 190 -2.15 8.66 6.08
CA GLU A 190 -1.16 9.28 6.97
C GLU A 190 -1.73 9.67 8.34
N GLN A 191 -2.97 10.16 8.38
CA GLN A 191 -3.69 10.49 9.60
C GLN A 191 -3.82 9.25 10.50
N THR A 192 -4.22 8.13 9.93
CA THR A 192 -4.43 6.88 10.67
C THR A 192 -3.16 6.05 10.79
N ARG A 193 -2.18 6.27 9.90
CA ARG A 193 -1.03 5.40 9.67
C ARG A 193 -1.41 3.94 9.37
N ASP A 194 -2.66 3.71 8.98
CA ASP A 194 -3.18 2.41 8.60
C ASP A 194 -2.91 2.19 7.11
N MET A 195 -1.84 1.45 6.82
CA MET A 195 -1.34 1.26 5.46
C MET A 195 -2.26 0.36 4.62
N SER A 196 -3.20 -0.38 5.25
CA SER A 196 -4.19 -1.20 4.56
C SER A 196 -5.57 -0.53 4.47
N LEU A 197 -5.72 0.71 4.95
CA LEU A 197 -7.02 1.36 5.13
C LEU A 197 -7.91 1.30 3.88
N LEU A 198 -7.37 1.63 2.72
CA LEU A 198 -8.16 1.71 1.49
C LEU A 198 -8.64 0.33 1.02
N LEU A 199 -7.78 -0.68 1.17
CA LEU A 199 -8.10 -2.09 0.92
C LEU A 199 -9.15 -2.59 1.92
N ASP A 200 -9.04 -2.21 3.19
CA ASP A 200 -9.99 -2.59 4.23
C ASP A 200 -11.38 -1.94 3.98
N ILE A 201 -11.41 -0.70 3.47
CA ILE A 201 -12.65 -0.01 3.04
C ILE A 201 -13.26 -0.72 1.83
N ALA A 202 -12.45 -1.07 0.82
CA ALA A 202 -12.92 -1.82 -0.35
C ALA A 202 -13.50 -3.17 0.04
N ALA A 203 -12.87 -3.88 0.98
CA ALA A 203 -13.40 -5.12 1.53
C ALA A 203 -14.73 -4.90 2.28
N ALA A 204 -14.82 -3.86 3.10
CA ALA A 204 -16.05 -3.51 3.82
C ALA A 204 -17.24 -3.18 2.89
N LYS A 205 -16.94 -2.57 1.73
CA LYS A 205 -17.93 -2.31 0.67
C LYS A 205 -18.42 -3.61 0.06
N LEU A 206 -17.50 -4.44 -0.44
CA LEU A 206 -17.83 -5.54 -1.36
C LEU A 206 -18.19 -6.86 -0.68
N LEU A 207 -17.66 -7.11 0.52
CA LEU A 207 -17.80 -8.40 1.17
C LEU A 207 -19.00 -8.44 2.14
N PRO A 208 -19.61 -9.62 2.32
CA PRO A 208 -20.53 -9.85 3.43
C PRO A 208 -19.74 -9.76 4.73
N LEU A 209 -20.18 -8.86 5.62
CA LEU A 209 -19.54 -8.69 6.92
C LEU A 209 -20.02 -9.77 7.91
N PRO A 210 -19.16 -10.22 8.84
CA PRO A 210 -19.56 -11.17 9.88
C PRO A 210 -20.73 -10.64 10.72
N ASP A 211 -21.59 -11.54 11.20
CA ASP A 211 -22.72 -11.14 12.05
C ASP A 211 -22.22 -10.65 13.42
N LEU A 212 -22.80 -9.55 13.90
CA LEU A 212 -22.47 -8.90 15.17
C LEU A 212 -23.64 -8.93 16.17
N LYS A 213 -24.57 -9.89 16.05
CA LYS A 213 -25.69 -10.07 16.99
C LYS A 213 -25.25 -10.13 18.46
N GLU A 214 -24.15 -10.80 18.74
CA GLU A 214 -23.64 -10.95 20.12
C GLU A 214 -23.00 -9.67 20.68
N MET A 215 -22.86 -8.62 19.85
CA MET A 215 -22.17 -7.38 20.17
C MET A 215 -23.05 -6.13 19.98
N GLU A 216 -24.38 -6.29 19.94
CA GLU A 216 -25.29 -5.15 19.72
C GLU A 216 -25.15 -4.07 20.80
N SER A 217 -25.00 -4.46 22.06
CA SER A 217 -24.82 -3.54 23.18
C SER A 217 -23.48 -2.79 23.17
N GLU A 218 -22.42 -3.45 22.70
CA GLU A 218 -21.06 -2.95 22.70
C GLU A 218 -20.72 -2.15 21.43
N ARG A 219 -21.50 -2.32 20.36
CA ARG A 219 -21.21 -1.78 19.03
C ARG A 219 -21.02 -0.27 19.03
N GLU A 220 -21.93 0.47 19.69
CA GLU A 220 -21.89 1.93 19.73
C GLU A 220 -20.63 2.44 20.45
N GLU A 221 -20.26 1.84 21.58
CA GLU A 221 -19.04 2.22 22.29
C GLU A 221 -17.78 1.86 21.50
N ALA A 222 -17.75 0.68 20.88
CA ALA A 222 -16.63 0.25 20.04
C ALA A 222 -16.43 1.19 18.85
N PHE A 223 -17.52 1.60 18.19
CA PHE A 223 -17.48 2.55 17.09
C PHE A 223 -17.02 3.94 17.56
N SER A 224 -17.48 4.39 18.73
CA SER A 224 -17.01 5.65 19.32
C SER A 224 -15.50 5.65 19.58
N ILE A 225 -14.95 4.53 20.08
CA ILE A 225 -13.49 4.38 20.26
C ILE A 225 -12.76 4.44 18.92
N LEU A 226 -13.24 3.72 17.90
CA LEU A 226 -12.65 3.71 16.56
C LEU A 226 -12.70 5.12 15.94
N GLU A 227 -13.85 5.77 16.00
CA GLU A 227 -14.08 7.14 15.53
C GLU A 227 -13.10 8.13 16.18
N GLN A 228 -12.93 8.06 17.50
CA GLN A 228 -11.99 8.92 18.23
C GLN A 228 -10.55 8.71 17.75
N GLN A 229 -10.11 7.47 17.57
CA GLN A 229 -8.75 7.18 17.12
C GLN A 229 -8.52 7.64 15.68
N PHE A 230 -9.49 7.41 14.78
CA PHE A 230 -9.38 7.76 13.37
C PHE A 230 -9.43 9.27 13.13
N ASN A 231 -10.01 10.04 14.05
CA ASN A 231 -10.06 11.50 13.96
C ASN A 231 -8.86 12.22 14.62
N LYS A 232 -7.92 11.50 15.25
CA LYS A 232 -6.70 12.14 15.80
C LYS A 232 -5.83 12.72 14.68
N LEU A 233 -5.22 13.89 14.93
CA LEU A 233 -4.47 14.69 13.95
C LEU A 233 -2.99 14.87 14.31
N ASP A 234 -2.56 14.30 15.42
CA ASP A 234 -1.18 14.32 15.88
C ASP A 234 -0.20 13.63 14.91
N ASN A 235 -0.63 12.63 14.16
CA ASN A 235 0.19 12.06 13.07
C ASN A 235 0.47 13.10 11.97
N THR A 236 -0.55 13.82 11.49
CA THR A 236 -0.42 14.82 10.42
C THR A 236 0.18 16.15 10.90
N ARG A 237 -0.12 16.58 12.14
CA ARG A 237 0.31 17.87 12.69
C ARG A 237 1.63 17.83 13.43
N LEU A 238 1.90 16.75 14.15
CA LEU A 238 3.06 16.63 15.04
C LEU A 238 4.10 15.62 14.53
N GLY A 239 3.80 14.91 13.43
CA GLY A 239 4.70 13.92 12.84
C GLY A 239 4.82 12.63 13.65
N TYR A 240 3.84 12.34 14.51
CA TYR A 240 3.76 11.04 15.17
C TYR A 240 3.53 9.91 14.16
N LYS A 241 3.89 8.69 14.56
CA LYS A 241 3.81 7.48 13.72
C LYS A 241 2.99 6.40 14.44
N ILE A 242 1.77 6.74 14.81
CA ILE A 242 0.90 5.85 15.57
C ILE A 242 -0.13 5.21 14.64
N ASP A 243 -0.14 3.88 14.57
CA ASP A 243 -1.16 3.09 13.89
C ASP A 243 -2.48 3.13 14.68
N ARG A 244 -3.44 3.91 14.18
CA ARG A 244 -4.73 4.17 14.84
C ARG A 244 -5.64 2.96 14.83
N LYS A 245 -5.56 2.09 13.82
CA LYS A 245 -6.26 0.81 13.82
C LYS A 245 -5.76 -0.03 14.98
N ARG A 246 -4.45 -0.27 15.08
CA ARG A 246 -3.89 -1.09 16.15
C ARG A 246 -4.16 -0.51 17.54
N GLU A 247 -4.03 0.80 17.72
CA GLU A 247 -4.36 1.45 19.00
C GLU A 247 -5.84 1.27 19.36
N ALA A 248 -6.76 1.45 18.41
CA ALA A 248 -8.18 1.23 18.64
C ALA A 248 -8.47 -0.24 19.03
N LEU A 249 -7.95 -1.21 18.26
CA LEU A 249 -8.13 -2.63 18.55
C LEU A 249 -7.53 -3.01 19.91
N MET A 250 -6.45 -2.37 20.33
CA MET A 250 -5.85 -2.52 21.65
C MET A 250 -6.79 -2.00 22.75
N ILE A 251 -7.42 -0.84 22.56
CA ILE A 251 -8.41 -0.30 23.50
C ILE A 251 -9.63 -1.22 23.60
N LEU A 252 -10.15 -1.74 22.48
CA LEU A 252 -11.25 -2.72 22.50
C LEU A 252 -10.87 -3.97 23.33
N THR A 253 -9.60 -4.38 23.27
CA THR A 253 -9.11 -5.53 24.03
C THR A 253 -9.11 -5.25 25.53
N TYR A 254 -8.51 -4.14 25.96
CA TYR A 254 -8.22 -3.91 27.38
C TYR A 254 -9.30 -3.12 28.10
N LYS A 255 -9.98 -2.19 27.43
CA LYS A 255 -11.03 -1.36 28.02
C LYS A 255 -12.39 -2.05 27.94
N MET A 256 -12.72 -2.65 26.79
CA MET A 256 -14.01 -3.34 26.59
C MET A 256 -13.95 -4.85 26.85
N ASN A 257 -12.76 -5.40 27.16
CA ASN A 257 -12.54 -6.83 27.40
C ASN A 257 -12.94 -7.73 26.21
N ILE A 258 -12.94 -7.22 24.98
CA ILE A 258 -13.23 -8.00 23.76
C ILE A 258 -11.93 -8.71 23.35
N ARG A 259 -11.70 -9.90 23.91
CA ARG A 259 -10.42 -10.61 23.74
C ARG A 259 -10.27 -11.27 22.38
N ASP A 260 -11.37 -11.75 21.80
CA ASP A 260 -11.35 -12.42 20.50
C ASP A 260 -10.89 -11.42 19.39
N PRO A 261 -9.75 -11.69 18.72
CA PRO A 261 -9.29 -10.87 17.61
C PRO A 261 -10.29 -10.78 16.45
N ARG A 262 -11.03 -11.86 16.16
CA ARG A 262 -11.99 -11.88 15.05
C ARG A 262 -13.17 -10.97 15.31
N LEU A 263 -13.72 -11.00 16.53
CA LEU A 263 -14.79 -10.08 16.92
C LEU A 263 -14.34 -8.62 16.83
N ARG A 264 -13.10 -8.32 17.24
CA ARG A 264 -12.52 -6.96 17.12
C ARG A 264 -12.35 -6.52 15.66
N LEU A 265 -11.87 -7.41 14.78
CA LEU A 265 -11.77 -7.11 13.34
C LEU A 265 -13.15 -6.97 12.69
N SER A 266 -14.11 -7.82 13.06
CA SER A 266 -15.50 -7.70 12.62
C SER A 266 -16.09 -6.32 12.98
N LEU A 267 -15.92 -5.86 14.23
CA LEU A 267 -16.31 -4.51 14.65
C LEU A 267 -15.63 -3.42 13.82
N TYR A 268 -14.34 -3.58 13.52
CA TYR A 268 -13.59 -2.64 12.67
C TYR A 268 -14.16 -2.56 11.24
N PHE A 269 -14.41 -3.68 10.57
CA PHE A 269 -14.97 -3.67 9.21
C PHE A 269 -16.40 -3.10 9.16
N HIS A 270 -17.22 -3.38 10.17
CA HIS A 270 -18.54 -2.75 10.28
C HIS A 270 -18.43 -1.23 10.53
N PHE A 271 -17.47 -0.78 11.34
CA PHE A 271 -17.19 0.64 11.51
C PHE A 271 -16.78 1.31 10.19
N LEU A 272 -15.86 0.70 9.42
CA LEU A 272 -15.46 1.23 8.12
C LEU A 272 -16.65 1.35 7.17
N LYS A 273 -17.50 0.31 7.11
CA LYS A 273 -18.71 0.32 6.28
C LYS A 273 -19.64 1.46 6.68
N ASN A 274 -19.91 1.61 7.98
CA ASN A 274 -20.74 2.69 8.51
C ASN A 274 -20.16 4.09 8.24
N ARG A 275 -18.84 4.22 8.29
CA ARG A 275 -18.15 5.51 8.13
C ARG A 275 -18.03 5.96 6.67
N TYR A 276 -17.68 5.05 5.77
CA TYR A 276 -17.24 5.39 4.41
C TYR A 276 -18.19 4.93 3.30
N VAL A 277 -19.09 3.99 3.54
CA VAL A 277 -20.04 3.51 2.53
C VAL A 277 -21.37 4.23 2.68
N GLY A 278 -21.78 4.95 1.64
CA GLY A 278 -23.02 5.70 1.58
C GLY A 278 -24.27 4.81 1.46
N PRO A 279 -25.47 5.38 1.64
CA PRO A 279 -26.73 4.65 1.45
C PRO A 279 -26.96 4.14 0.02
N ASP A 280 -26.29 4.76 -0.96
CA ASP A 280 -26.25 4.34 -2.37
C ASP A 280 -25.28 3.17 -2.62
N GLY A 281 -24.54 2.75 -1.59
CA GLY A 281 -23.51 1.72 -1.69
C GLY A 281 -22.16 2.23 -2.19
N GLU A 282 -22.03 3.53 -2.49
CA GLU A 282 -20.77 4.11 -2.95
C GLU A 282 -19.88 4.58 -1.81
N VAL A 283 -18.57 4.53 -2.05
CA VAL A 283 -17.58 4.95 -1.06
C VAL A 283 -17.34 6.46 -1.17
N ASN A 284 -17.30 7.11 -0.02
CA ASN A 284 -16.90 8.51 0.11
C ASN A 284 -15.84 8.62 1.21
N LEU A 285 -14.61 8.96 0.83
CA LEU A 285 -13.49 9.17 1.75
C LEU A 285 -13.62 10.52 2.50
N LYS A 286 -14.60 10.60 3.39
CA LYS A 286 -14.87 11.82 4.16
C LYS A 286 -13.69 12.21 5.05
N VAL A 287 -13.21 13.44 4.88
CA VAL A 287 -12.23 14.07 5.76
C VAL A 287 -12.93 15.10 6.65
N VAL A 288 -12.94 14.87 7.96
CA VAL A 288 -13.67 15.72 8.92
C VAL A 288 -13.05 17.11 9.06
N ASN A 289 -11.72 17.21 8.97
CA ASN A 289 -11.00 18.47 9.13
C ASN A 289 -10.40 18.96 7.81
N GLU A 290 -11.18 19.71 7.04
CA GLU A 290 -10.74 20.25 5.74
C GLU A 290 -9.55 21.22 5.85
N GLU A 291 -9.42 21.96 6.95
CA GLU A 291 -8.27 22.86 7.15
C GLU A 291 -6.98 22.07 7.32
N ASP A 292 -7.03 20.94 8.03
CA ASP A 292 -5.89 20.05 8.19
C ASP A 292 -5.51 19.39 6.86
N LEU A 293 -6.51 18.96 6.08
CA LEU A 293 -6.30 18.43 4.73
C LEU A 293 -5.59 19.45 3.82
N LYS A 294 -6.06 20.71 3.83
CA LYS A 294 -5.42 21.79 3.05
C LYS A 294 -3.97 22.01 3.46
N LYS A 295 -3.66 21.99 4.76
CA LYS A 295 -2.29 22.10 5.27
C LYS A 295 -1.43 20.91 4.84
N PHE A 296 -1.95 19.69 4.98
CA PHE A 296 -1.29 18.48 4.53
C PHE A 296 -0.91 18.54 3.04
N VAL A 297 -1.87 18.92 2.18
CA VAL A 297 -1.62 19.08 0.74
C VAL A 297 -0.54 20.13 0.47
N GLN A 298 -0.58 21.28 1.16
CA GLN A 298 0.43 22.32 1.03
C GLN A 298 1.82 21.84 1.46
N GLU A 299 1.91 21.07 2.55
CA GLU A 299 3.15 20.48 3.03
C GLU A 299 3.73 19.47 2.03
N LYS A 300 2.90 18.58 1.47
CA LYS A 300 3.32 17.65 0.40
C LYS A 300 3.85 18.38 -0.82
N ARG A 301 3.15 19.44 -1.27
CA ARG A 301 3.63 20.29 -2.37
C ARG A 301 4.97 20.94 -2.04
N LEU A 302 5.15 21.40 -0.80
CA LEU A 302 6.41 22.01 -0.37
C LEU A 302 7.55 20.97 -0.36
N GLN A 303 7.30 19.74 0.09
CA GLN A 303 8.26 18.64 0.05
C GLN A 303 8.69 18.35 -1.40
N VAL A 304 7.73 18.23 -2.32
CA VAL A 304 8.00 18.01 -3.75
C VAL A 304 8.85 19.15 -4.32
N LYS A 305 8.48 20.41 -4.05
CA LYS A 305 9.27 21.58 -4.46
C LYS A 305 10.70 21.58 -3.89
N ARG A 306 10.90 21.08 -2.67
CA ARG A 306 12.25 20.93 -2.08
C ARG A 306 13.05 19.86 -2.80
N MET A 307 12.44 18.70 -3.09
CA MET A 307 13.10 17.61 -3.81
C MET A 307 13.57 18.04 -5.20
N MET A 308 12.75 18.82 -5.91
CA MET A 308 13.09 19.37 -7.23
C MET A 308 14.37 20.21 -7.25
N LYS A 309 14.76 20.81 -6.11
CA LYS A 309 16.00 21.60 -5.98
C LYS A 309 17.25 20.72 -5.81
N SER A 310 17.09 19.43 -5.56
CA SER A 310 18.23 18.52 -5.41
C SER A 310 18.97 18.38 -6.73
N LYS A 311 20.30 18.47 -6.68
CA LYS A 311 21.19 18.18 -7.82
C LYS A 311 21.05 16.76 -8.35
N ASN A 312 20.52 15.86 -7.52
CA ASN A 312 20.31 14.46 -7.85
C ASN A 312 18.91 14.19 -8.45
N PHE A 313 18.02 15.19 -8.46
CA PHE A 313 16.70 15.08 -9.07
C PHE A 313 16.84 15.27 -10.58
N THR A 314 16.53 14.21 -11.34
CA THR A 314 16.67 14.18 -12.80
C THR A 314 15.65 15.11 -13.45
N GLU A 315 15.90 15.47 -14.72
CA GLU A 315 15.00 16.36 -15.47
C GLU A 315 13.60 15.76 -15.65
N ILE A 316 13.50 14.43 -15.72
CA ILE A 316 12.22 13.71 -15.80
C ILE A 316 11.47 13.77 -14.49
N GLU A 317 12.15 13.50 -13.37
CA GLU A 317 11.54 13.62 -12.05
C GLU A 317 11.03 15.05 -11.82
N ARG A 318 11.76 16.08 -12.31
CA ARG A 318 11.29 17.48 -12.30
C ARG A 318 10.02 17.66 -13.12
N GLN A 319 9.93 17.08 -14.31
CA GLN A 319 8.73 17.17 -15.15
C GLN A 319 7.53 16.46 -14.50
N GLY A 320 7.73 15.26 -13.92
CA GLY A 320 6.70 14.55 -13.16
C GLY A 320 6.23 15.37 -11.95
N ALA A 321 7.17 15.91 -11.17
CA ALA A 321 6.87 16.81 -10.06
C ALA A 321 6.13 18.07 -10.51
N HIS A 322 6.50 18.69 -11.65
CA HIS A 322 5.80 19.83 -12.22
C HIS A 322 4.36 19.50 -12.62
N LYS A 323 4.12 18.32 -13.20
CA LYS A 323 2.78 17.84 -13.55
C LYS A 323 1.92 17.70 -12.29
N MET A 324 2.43 16.99 -11.28
CA MET A 324 1.71 16.81 -10.01
C MET A 324 1.41 18.15 -9.31
N LEU A 325 2.33 19.11 -9.36
CA LEU A 325 2.11 20.45 -8.82
C LEU A 325 1.09 21.29 -9.62
N LYS A 326 0.90 21.02 -10.93
CA LYS A 326 -0.08 21.70 -11.80
C LYS A 326 -1.47 21.10 -11.67
N ASP A 327 -1.59 19.77 -11.66
CA ASP A 327 -2.89 19.08 -11.59
C ASP A 327 -3.59 19.43 -10.26
N ALA A 328 -2.81 19.57 -9.18
CA ALA A 328 -3.31 19.99 -7.87
C ALA A 328 -3.71 21.48 -7.78
N THR A 329 -3.41 22.34 -8.75
CA THR A 329 -3.88 23.75 -8.76
C THR A 329 -5.24 23.94 -9.44
N SER A 330 -5.80 22.89 -10.04
CA SER A 330 -7.07 22.95 -10.77
C SER A 330 -8.27 22.43 -9.97
N GLN A 331 -8.06 22.10 -8.69
CA GLN A 331 -9.03 21.72 -7.67
C GLN A 331 -8.79 22.61 -6.44
#